data_AF-A0A484HHE8-F1
#
_entry.id   AF-A0A484HHE8-F1
#
_cell.length_a   1.000
_cell.length_b   1.000
_cell.length_c   1.000
_cell.angle_alpha   90.00
_cell.angle_beta   90.00
_cell.angle_gamma   90.00
#
_symmetry.space_group_name_H-M   'P 1'
#
loop_
_entity.id
_entity.type
_entity.pdbx_description
1 polymer ?
#
loop_
_entity_poly.entity_id
_entity_poly.type
_entity_poly.pdbx_seq_one_letter_code
_entity_poly.pdbx_strand_id
1 'polypeptide(L)'
;MLHLSSILGLAKFLGFGILSISALENGSRHFFYIYGYFSVFGIVLSLFAQMDAYSRLQNYKLAKDLFFERGFQKRVANLFARSHCQREAIKIAAIDLGIIDELNSYYASLGYRWFHLIPDIVFHNHRILFTWKFWKKTLFETTYKSKYFAW
;
A
#
# COMPACT_ATOMS: atom_id res chain seq x y z
N MET A 1 1.30 -10.04 4.42
CA MET A 1 1.11 -10.13 2.95
C MET A 1 2.17 -9.38 2.14
N LEU A 2 2.49 -8.11 2.44
CA LEU A 2 3.42 -7.31 1.62
C LEU A 2 4.86 -7.85 1.57
N HIS A 3 5.38 -8.38 2.68
CA HIS A 3 6.69 -9.03 2.70
C HIS A 3 6.74 -10.26 1.80
N LEU A 4 5.68 -11.08 1.80
CA LEU A 4 5.58 -12.24 0.92
C LEU A 4 5.58 -11.83 -0.55
N SER A 5 4.83 -10.79 -0.94
CA SER A 5 4.89 -10.28 -2.32
C SER A 5 6.27 -9.75 -2.70
N SER A 6 7.00 -9.14 -1.76
CA SER A 6 8.36 -8.67 -2.02
C SER A 6 9.36 -9.82 -2.20
N ILE A 7 9.23 -10.88 -1.40
CA ILE A 7 10.07 -12.09 -1.51
C ILE A 7 9.78 -12.81 -2.82
N LEU A 8 8.50 -13.00 -3.15
CA LEU A 8 8.10 -13.62 -4.41
C LEU A 8 8.51 -12.81 -5.64
N GLY A 9 8.45 -11.47 -5.56
CA GLY A 9 8.94 -10.59 -6.63
C GLY A 9 10.45 -10.71 -6.83
N LEU A 10 11.24 -10.80 -5.75
CA LEU A 10 12.68 -11.01 -5.82
C LEU A 10 13.02 -12.39 -6.37
N ALA A 11 12.31 -13.43 -5.93
CA ALA A 11 12.48 -14.78 -6.45
C ALA A 11 12.17 -14.84 -7.96
N LYS A 12 11.12 -14.15 -8.42
CA LYS A 12 10.81 -14.01 -9.85
C LYS A 12 11.90 -13.26 -10.60
N PHE A 13 12.39 -12.15 -10.06
CA PHE A 13 13.47 -11.37 -10.66
C PHE A 13 14.71 -12.24 -10.90
N LEU A 14 15.15 -12.98 -9.87
CA LEU A 14 16.31 -13.86 -9.94
C LEU A 14 16.08 -15.05 -10.89
N GLY A 15 14.95 -15.76 -10.73
CA GLY A 15 14.65 -16.94 -11.54
C GLY A 15 14.53 -16.62 -13.03
N PHE A 16 13.71 -15.62 -13.38
CA PHE A 16 13.57 -15.19 -14.78
C PHE A 16 14.80 -14.43 -15.30
N GLY A 17 15.57 -13.79 -14.41
CA GLY A 17 16.85 -13.17 -14.78
C GLY A 17 17.86 -14.20 -15.27
N ILE A 18 18.02 -15.31 -14.54
CA ILE A 18 18.89 -16.42 -14.94
C ILE A 18 18.42 -17.04 -16.26
N LEU A 19 17.11 -17.31 -16.40
CA LEU A 19 16.54 -17.85 -17.64
C LEU A 19 16.73 -16.90 -18.84
N SER A 20 16.64 -15.59 -18.61
CA SER A 20 16.88 -14.59 -19.64
C SER A 20 18.32 -14.60 -20.14
N ILE A 21 19.30 -14.64 -19.22
CA ILE A 21 20.73 -14.70 -19.58
C ILE A 21 21.03 -16.00 -20.34
N SER A 22 20.51 -17.14 -19.87
CA SER A 22 20.68 -18.42 -20.56
C SER A 22 20.03 -18.41 -21.96
N ALA A 23 18.89 -17.74 -22.15
CA ALA A 23 18.26 -17.59 -23.46
C ALA A 23 19.11 -16.75 -24.43
N LEU A 24 19.85 -15.75 -23.91
CA LEU A 24 20.78 -14.94 -24.69
C LEU A 24 21.98 -15.77 -25.16
N GLU A 25 22.57 -16.57 -24.26
CA GLU A 25 23.68 -17.48 -24.58
C GLU A 25 23.31 -18.52 -25.64
N ASN A 26 22.08 -19.03 -25.60
CA ASN A 26 21.53 -19.95 -26.58
C ASN A 26 21.11 -19.29 -27.91
N GLY A 27 21.33 -17.97 -28.07
CA GLY A 27 21.00 -17.23 -29.29
C GLY A 27 19.52 -16.96 -29.52
N SER A 28 18.63 -17.33 -28.60
CA SER A 28 17.19 -17.15 -28.74
C SER A 28 16.72 -15.79 -28.22
N ARG A 29 16.70 -14.80 -29.12
CA ARG A 29 16.30 -13.42 -28.81
C ARG A 29 14.86 -13.30 -28.30
N HIS A 30 13.95 -14.17 -28.74
CA HIS A 30 12.53 -14.09 -28.34
C HIS A 30 12.35 -14.46 -26.86
N PHE A 31 12.99 -15.54 -26.40
CA PHE A 31 12.94 -15.95 -25.01
C PHE A 31 13.66 -14.97 -24.08
N PHE A 32 14.74 -14.34 -24.55
CA PHE A 32 15.41 -13.26 -23.82
C PHE A 32 14.44 -12.11 -23.47
N TYR A 33 13.66 -11.60 -24.44
CA TYR A 33 12.73 -10.50 -24.16
C TYR A 33 11.59 -10.92 -23.24
N ILE A 34 11.04 -12.12 -23.39
CA ILE A 34 9.94 -12.62 -22.56
C ILE A 34 10.40 -12.81 -21.11
N TYR A 35 11.52 -13.51 -20.88
CA TYR A 35 12.04 -13.72 -19.54
C TYR A 35 12.57 -12.43 -18.92
N GLY A 36 13.17 -11.55 -19.73
CA GLY A 36 13.56 -10.21 -19.31
C GLY A 36 12.36 -9.38 -18.81
N TYR A 37 11.23 -9.40 -19.52
CA TYR A 37 10.00 -8.73 -19.08
C TYR A 37 9.50 -9.24 -17.72
N PHE A 38 9.44 -10.56 -17.53
CA PHE A 38 8.99 -11.15 -16.26
C PHE A 38 9.97 -10.87 -15.10
N SER A 39 11.28 -10.82 -15.40
CA SER A 39 12.29 -10.43 -14.42
C SER A 39 12.09 -8.98 -13.97
N VAL A 40 11.98 -8.04 -14.90
CA VAL A 40 11.73 -6.62 -14.62
C VAL A 40 10.40 -6.42 -13.87
N PHE A 41 9.36 -7.15 -14.27
CA PHE A 41 8.08 -7.11 -13.54
C PHE A 41 8.23 -7.58 -12.08
N GLY A 42 9.07 -8.59 -11.83
CA GLY A 42 9.40 -9.08 -10.49
C GLY A 42 10.00 -8.01 -9.58
N ILE A 43 11.02 -7.27 -10.06
CA ILE A 43 11.66 -6.22 -9.26
C ILE A 43 10.72 -5.03 -9.02
N VAL A 44 9.92 -4.65 -10.03
CA VAL A 44 8.91 -3.61 -9.88
C VAL A 44 7.91 -3.99 -8.80
N LEU A 45 7.38 -5.22 -8.81
CA LEU A 45 6.45 -5.70 -7.80
C LEU A 45 7.03 -5.63 -6.38
N SER A 46 8.30 -6.02 -6.21
CA SER A 46 8.98 -5.93 -4.91
C SER A 46 9.12 -4.51 -4.41
N LEU A 47 9.52 -3.58 -5.28
CA LEU A 47 9.63 -2.15 -4.93
C LEU A 47 8.26 -1.56 -4.56
N PHE A 48 7.21 -1.87 -5.33
CA PHE A 48 5.85 -1.42 -5.05
C PHE A 48 5.33 -1.94 -3.71
N ALA A 49 5.60 -3.21 -3.38
CA ALA A 49 5.21 -3.79 -2.10
C ALA A 49 5.89 -3.08 -0.90
N GLN A 50 7.16 -2.71 -1.05
CA GLN A 50 7.90 -1.99 -0.01
C GLN A 50 7.43 -0.54 0.14
N MET A 51 7.17 0.16 -0.97
CA MET A 51 6.61 1.52 -0.94
C MET A 51 5.21 1.55 -0.33
N ASP A 52 4.34 0.58 -0.65
CA ASP A 52 3.02 0.46 -0.03
C ASP A 52 3.12 0.18 1.48
N ALA A 53 4.05 -0.70 1.90
CA ALA A 53 4.31 -0.98 3.32
C ALA A 53 4.77 0.29 4.05
N TYR A 54 5.69 1.04 3.47
CA TYR A 54 6.18 2.30 4.01
C TYR A 54 5.06 3.33 4.17
N SER A 55 4.26 3.53 3.12
CA SER A 55 3.11 4.45 3.12
C SER A 55 2.10 4.12 4.23
N ARG A 56 1.80 2.83 4.45
CA ARG A 56 0.93 2.39 5.55
C ARG A 56 1.52 2.70 6.92
N LEU A 57 2.83 2.48 7.10
CA LEU A 57 3.52 2.78 8.35
C LEU A 57 3.43 4.29 8.69
N GLN A 58 3.64 5.17 7.71
CA GLN A 58 3.53 6.61 7.92
C GLN A 58 2.10 7.03 8.29
N ASN A 59 1.10 6.50 7.58
CA ASN A 59 -0.31 6.76 7.87
C ASN A 59 -0.71 6.27 9.28
N TYR A 60 -0.25 5.09 9.67
CA TYR A 60 -0.48 4.55 11.01
C TYR A 60 0.15 5.44 12.10
N LYS A 61 1.42 5.88 11.94
CA LYS A 61 2.09 6.78 12.91
C LYS A 61 1.32 8.10 13.07
N LEU A 62 0.94 8.71 11.96
CA LEU A 62 0.17 9.96 11.96
C LEU A 62 -1.21 9.78 12.61
N ALA A 63 -1.92 8.71 12.27
CA ALA A 63 -3.25 8.45 12.82
C ALA A 63 -3.19 8.19 14.34
N LYS A 64 -2.19 7.43 14.79
CA LYS A 64 -1.98 7.12 16.20
C LYS A 64 -1.74 8.39 17.02
N ASP A 65 -0.88 9.29 16.55
CA ASP A 65 -0.64 10.57 17.23
C ASP A 65 -1.89 11.46 17.26
N LEU A 66 -2.64 11.54 16.15
CA LEU A 66 -3.85 12.35 16.08
C LEU A 66 -4.95 11.83 17.01
N PHE A 67 -5.12 10.51 17.09
CA PHE A 67 -6.07 9.90 18.00
C PHE A 67 -5.63 9.99 19.47
N PHE A 68 -4.34 9.88 19.74
CA PHE A 68 -3.81 10.06 21.09
C PHE A 68 -4.02 11.50 21.59
N GLU A 69 -3.77 12.51 20.75
CA GLU A 69 -3.93 13.92 21.13
C GLU A 69 -5.40 14.33 21.31
N ARG A 70 -6.31 13.79 20.49
CA ARG A 70 -7.68 14.35 20.33
C ARG A 70 -8.80 13.39 20.67
N GLY A 71 -8.47 12.14 20.98
CA GLY A 71 -9.43 11.04 21.04
C GLY A 71 -10.06 10.75 19.66
N PHE A 72 -11.17 10.01 19.67
CA PHE A 72 -11.89 9.72 18.45
C PHE A 72 -12.57 10.96 17.86
N GLN A 73 -12.14 11.37 16.68
CA GLN A 73 -12.78 12.44 15.91
C GLN A 73 -13.07 11.99 14.47
N LYS A 74 -14.33 12.16 14.04
CA LYS A 74 -14.78 11.85 12.67
C LYS A 74 -13.93 12.53 11.60
N ARG A 75 -13.48 13.77 11.87
CA ARG A 75 -12.62 14.54 10.96
C ARG A 75 -11.25 13.86 10.76
N VAL A 76 -10.67 13.29 11.81
CA VAL A 76 -9.40 12.55 11.74
C VAL A 76 -9.62 11.27 10.95
N ALA A 77 -10.66 10.49 11.26
CA ALA A 77 -10.99 9.26 10.53
C ALA A 77 -11.21 9.51 9.02
N ASN A 78 -11.84 10.61 8.63
CA ASN A 78 -12.06 10.97 7.22
C ASN A 78 -10.77 11.21 6.43
N LEU A 79 -9.67 11.61 7.06
CA LEU A 79 -8.39 11.80 6.37
C LEU A 79 -7.87 10.49 5.75
N PHE A 80 -8.25 9.36 6.34
CA PHE A 80 -7.77 8.01 6.00
C PHE A 80 -8.85 7.11 5.40
N ALA A 81 -10.06 7.65 5.17
CA ALA A 81 -11.16 6.89 4.58
C ALA A 81 -10.97 6.59 3.08
N ARG A 82 -10.02 7.26 2.42
CA ARG A 82 -9.91 7.33 0.96
C ARG A 82 -9.46 6.04 0.29
N SER A 83 -8.62 5.22 0.93
CA SER A 83 -8.17 3.94 0.37
C SER A 83 -8.23 2.82 1.40
N HIS A 84 -8.36 1.59 0.92
CA HIS A 84 -8.36 0.42 1.79
C HIS A 84 -7.07 0.32 2.62
N CYS A 85 -5.90 0.55 2.01
CA CYS A 85 -4.62 0.55 2.73
C CYS A 85 -4.58 1.55 3.90
N GLN A 86 -5.14 2.75 3.70
CA GLN A 86 -5.23 3.77 4.75
C GLN A 86 -6.22 3.37 5.85
N ARG A 87 -7.37 2.80 5.48
CA ARG A 87 -8.37 2.29 6.44
C ARG A 87 -7.82 1.15 7.30
N GLU A 88 -7.01 0.26 6.74
CA GLU A 88 -6.39 -0.81 7.51
C GLU A 88 -5.31 -0.27 8.45
N ALA A 89 -4.48 0.67 7.99
CA ALA A 89 -3.45 1.30 8.82
C ALA A 89 -4.06 2.01 10.05
N ILE A 90 -5.17 2.73 9.86
CA ILE A 90 -5.82 3.44 10.97
C ILE A 90 -6.56 2.52 11.94
N LYS A 91 -7.07 1.37 11.47
CA LYS A 91 -7.67 0.37 12.36
C LYS A 91 -6.65 -0.18 13.34
N ILE A 92 -5.42 -0.44 12.89
CA ILE A 92 -4.34 -0.87 13.78
C ILE A 92 -4.05 0.23 14.82
N ALA A 93 -3.99 1.50 14.41
CA ALA A 93 -3.81 2.61 15.34
C ALA A 93 -4.97 2.73 16.35
N ALA A 94 -6.20 2.48 15.91
CA ALA A 94 -7.38 2.51 16.78
C ALA A 94 -7.43 1.33 17.75
N ILE A 95 -7.00 0.14 17.33
CA ILE A 95 -6.85 -1.04 18.21
C ILE A 95 -5.84 -0.73 19.33
N ASP A 96 -4.68 -0.17 18.97
CA ASP A 96 -3.64 0.19 19.95
C ASP A 96 -4.13 1.19 21.02
N LEU A 97 -5.11 2.02 20.68
CA LEU A 97 -5.68 3.06 21.56
C LEU A 97 -7.03 2.67 22.16
N GLY A 98 -7.55 1.48 21.86
CA GLY A 98 -8.83 0.99 22.37
C GLY A 98 -10.07 1.69 21.80
N ILE A 99 -9.97 2.36 20.65
CA ILE A 99 -11.05 3.15 20.01
C ILE A 99 -11.56 2.54 18.69
N ILE A 100 -11.40 1.22 18.55
CA ILE A 100 -11.72 0.50 17.31
C ILE A 100 -13.23 0.47 17.04
N ASP A 101 -14.05 0.43 18.10
CA ASP A 101 -15.50 0.32 17.97
C ASP A 101 -16.12 1.62 17.45
N GLU A 102 -15.63 2.78 17.90
CA GLU A 102 -16.06 4.08 17.35
C GLU A 102 -15.64 4.24 15.90
N LEU A 103 -14.42 3.81 15.55
CA LEU A 103 -13.91 3.87 14.18
C LEU A 103 -14.73 2.97 13.24
N ASN A 104 -15.01 1.74 13.64
CA ASN A 104 -15.80 0.80 12.85
C ASN A 104 -17.24 1.28 12.69
N SER A 105 -17.87 1.76 13.77
CA SER A 105 -19.21 2.32 13.72
C SER A 105 -19.29 3.51 12.74
N TYR A 106 -18.27 4.37 12.77
CA TYR A 106 -18.19 5.49 11.86
C TYR A 106 -17.98 5.07 10.39
N TYR A 107 -17.03 4.18 10.11
CA TYR A 107 -16.83 3.67 8.75
C TYR A 107 -18.04 2.89 8.22
N ALA A 108 -18.74 2.15 9.07
CA ALA A 108 -20.01 1.51 8.72
C ALA A 108 -21.08 2.57 8.36
N SER A 109 -21.18 3.66 9.10
CA SER A 109 -22.10 4.77 8.78
C SER A 109 -21.77 5.50 7.47
N LEU A 110 -20.51 5.47 7.03
CA LEU A 110 -20.10 5.95 5.71
C LEU A 110 -20.38 4.94 4.59
N GLY A 111 -20.87 3.74 4.93
CA GLY A 111 -21.15 2.66 3.97
C GLY A 111 -19.95 1.78 3.64
N TYR A 112 -18.77 2.03 4.26
CA TYR A 112 -17.62 1.17 4.05
C TYR A 112 -17.84 -0.20 4.70
N ARG A 113 -17.52 -1.25 3.94
CA ARG A 113 -17.56 -2.64 4.38
C ARG A 113 -16.22 -3.30 4.07
N TRP A 114 -15.93 -4.43 4.72
CA TRP A 114 -14.66 -5.13 4.57
C TRP A 114 -14.33 -5.49 3.10
N PHE A 115 -15.34 -5.72 2.26
CA PHE A 115 -15.16 -6.05 0.84
C PHE A 115 -14.96 -4.82 -0.08
N HIS A 116 -15.11 -3.59 0.43
CA HIS A 116 -14.80 -2.38 -0.34
C HIS A 116 -13.28 -2.19 -0.43
N LEU A 117 -12.66 -2.94 -1.35
CA LEU A 117 -11.23 -2.87 -1.65
C LEU A 117 -10.89 -1.68 -2.56
N ILE A 118 -11.77 -1.39 -3.51
CA ILE A 118 -11.59 -0.32 -4.48
C ILE A 118 -11.99 1.01 -3.85
N PRO A 119 -11.13 2.06 -3.93
CA PRO A 119 -11.47 3.41 -3.49
C PRO A 119 -12.71 3.94 -4.23
N ASP A 120 -13.62 4.60 -3.51
CA ASP A 120 -14.85 5.19 -4.10
C ASP A 120 -14.53 6.15 -5.26
N ILE A 121 -13.39 6.82 -5.19
CA ILE A 121 -12.93 7.77 -6.20
C ILE A 121 -12.63 7.05 -7.53
N VAL A 122 -12.20 5.79 -7.49
CA VAL A 122 -11.94 4.99 -8.70
C VAL A 122 -13.25 4.58 -9.37
N PHE A 123 -14.31 4.30 -8.59
CA PHE A 123 -15.64 4.04 -9.15
C PHE A 123 -16.22 5.24 -9.88
N HIS A 124 -16.02 6.46 -9.34
CA HIS A 124 -16.52 7.69 -9.95
C HIS A 124 -15.63 8.19 -11.09
N ASN A 125 -14.32 7.95 -11.02
CA ASN A 125 -13.36 8.40 -12.02
C ASN A 125 -12.19 7.41 -12.16
N HIS A 126 -12.38 6.40 -13.00
CA HIS A 126 -11.38 5.39 -13.31
C HIS A 126 -10.06 5.97 -13.86
N ARG A 127 -10.08 7.15 -14.49
CA ARG A 127 -8.87 7.81 -15.02
C ARG A 127 -7.93 8.31 -13.92
N ILE A 128 -8.42 8.41 -12.68
CA ILE A 128 -7.61 8.92 -11.57
C ILE A 128 -6.42 8.00 -11.24
N LEU A 129 -6.54 6.71 -11.54
CA LEU A 129 -5.47 5.72 -11.37
C LEU A 129 -4.22 6.08 -12.18
N PHE A 130 -4.36 6.79 -13.29
CA PHE A 130 -3.24 7.22 -14.14
C PHE A 130 -2.68 8.59 -13.74
N THR A 131 -3.24 9.22 -12.71
CA THR A 131 -2.81 10.56 -12.30
C THR A 131 -1.67 10.47 -11.28
N TRP A 132 -0.61 11.24 -11.48
CA TRP A 132 0.51 11.31 -10.51
C TRP A 132 0.06 11.62 -9.08
N LYS A 133 -0.99 12.45 -8.91
CA LYS A 133 -1.59 12.76 -7.61
C LYS A 133 -2.08 11.51 -6.85
N PHE A 134 -2.60 10.51 -7.57
CA PHE A 134 -3.08 9.26 -6.97
C PHE A 134 -1.90 8.41 -6.46
N TRP A 135 -0.87 8.23 -7.29
CA TRP A 135 0.33 7.50 -6.92
C TRP A 135 1.10 8.17 -5.78
N LYS A 136 1.22 9.50 -5.82
CA LYS A 136 1.86 10.26 -4.73
C LYS A 136 1.20 9.98 -3.38
N LYS A 137 -0.14 9.98 -3.34
CA LYS A 137 -0.89 9.78 -2.09
C LYS A 137 -1.00 8.31 -1.67
N THR A 138 -0.78 7.36 -2.58
CA THR A 138 -0.89 5.93 -2.28
C THR A 138 0.47 5.32 -1.92
N LEU A 139 1.52 5.67 -2.66
CA LEU A 139 2.86 5.08 -2.52
C LEU A 139 3.92 6.01 -1.94
N PHE A 140 3.78 7.33 -2.14
CA PHE A 140 4.79 8.32 -1.76
C PHE A 140 4.30 9.24 -0.64
N GLU A 141 3.71 8.64 0.41
CA GLU A 141 3.31 9.39 1.59
C GLU A 141 4.55 10.01 2.25
N THR A 142 4.42 11.27 2.69
CA THR A 142 5.53 11.98 3.30
C THR A 142 5.93 11.33 4.62
N THR A 143 7.23 11.26 4.89
CA THR A 143 7.75 10.75 6.16
C THR A 143 7.17 11.54 7.32
N TYR A 144 6.47 10.83 8.21
CA TYR A 144 5.92 11.38 9.43
C TYR A 144 6.77 10.98 10.63
N LYS A 145 7.20 11.97 11.40
CA LYS A 145 7.92 11.76 12.66
C LYS A 145 6.90 11.75 13.79
N SER A 146 6.78 10.59 14.44
CA SER A 146 5.92 10.40 15.61
C SER A 146 6.31 11.36 16.74
N LYS A 147 5.30 11.96 17.37
CA LYS A 147 5.42 12.92 18.46
C LYS A 147 5.33 12.26 19.83
N TYR A 148 4.42 11.31 20.00
CA TYR A 148 4.10 10.75 21.32
C TYR A 148 4.64 9.33 21.55
N PHE A 149 5.01 8.63 20.48
CA PHE A 149 5.49 7.25 20.56
C PHE A 149 6.91 7.14 20.02
N ALA A 150 7.77 6.38 20.71
CA ALA A 150 9.09 6.01 20.21
C ALA A 150 8.95 4.90 19.15
N TRP A 151 9.66 5.06 18.03
CA TRP A 151 9.65 4.16 16.87
C TRP A 151 11.06 3.92 16.34
#